data_AF-A0AAD9VX79-F1
#
_entry.id   AF-A0AAD9VX79-F1
#
_cell.length_a   1.000
_cell.length_b   1.000
_cell.length_c   1.000
_cell.angle_alpha   90.00
_cell.angle_beta   90.00
_cell.angle_gamma   90.00
#
_symmetry.space_group_name_H-M   'P 1'
#
loop_
_entity.id
_entity.type
_entity.pdbx_description
1 polymer ?
#
loop_
_entity_poly.entity_id
_entity_poly.type
_entity_poly.pdbx_seq_one_letter_code
_entity_poly.pdbx_strand_id
1 'polypeptide(L)'
;MIARMDRILGMNPRPDFVQFITFNDGPEAHYIGNFWPEATSDGASSLYANMDQWSHDGWRPLVKSFNEAFKSGATASDMGTPDGTVAIGAAWYKTILVDSVDCDNDTKPEGFDQGTNALHWAVVLDPKAESGYTLTVAGDKAQNVPLKAGLNYGSSDDGLKAGAQIIEVHDPSGAVVMTATGGMCVSTECPSGIYNSNYQVVELTAEGKSASCKEW
;
A
#
# COMPACT_ATOMS: atom_id res chain seq x y z
N MET A 1 -6.87 -4.01 -4.29
CA MET A 1 -6.04 -5.02 -4.99
C MET A 1 -5.87 -6.31 -4.18
N ILE A 2 -5.33 -6.25 -2.96
CA ILE A 2 -4.89 -7.42 -2.19
C ILE A 2 -5.99 -8.45 -1.89
N ALA A 3 -7.17 -8.02 -1.44
CA ALA A 3 -8.30 -8.94 -1.22
C ALA A 3 -8.80 -9.63 -2.51
N ARG A 4 -8.46 -9.12 -3.71
CA ARG A 4 -8.74 -9.81 -4.97
C ARG A 4 -7.70 -10.91 -5.24
N MET A 5 -6.42 -10.66 -4.94
CA MET A 5 -5.36 -11.67 -5.05
C MET A 5 -5.70 -12.92 -4.21
N ASP A 6 -6.04 -12.72 -2.94
CA ASP A 6 -6.47 -13.79 -2.02
C ASP A 6 -7.64 -14.62 -2.61
N ARG A 7 -8.72 -13.93 -3.00
CA ARG A 7 -9.89 -14.57 -3.61
C ARG A 7 -9.55 -15.35 -4.88
N ILE A 8 -8.70 -14.82 -5.76
CA ILE A 8 -8.29 -15.49 -6.99
C ILE A 8 -7.54 -16.79 -6.69
N LEU A 9 -6.62 -16.78 -5.72
CA LEU A 9 -5.88 -17.99 -5.32
C LEU A 9 -6.82 -19.06 -4.73
N GLY A 10 -7.92 -18.65 -4.11
CA GLY A 10 -8.96 -19.54 -3.55
C GLY A 10 -10.06 -19.99 -4.52
N MET A 11 -10.04 -19.58 -5.79
CA MET A 11 -11.08 -19.97 -6.76
C MET A 11 -11.00 -21.46 -7.12
N ASN A 12 -12.15 -22.10 -7.27
CA ASN A 12 -12.29 -23.47 -7.78
C ASN A 12 -13.46 -23.56 -8.79
N PRO A 13 -13.21 -23.81 -10.09
CA PRO A 13 -11.89 -24.00 -10.69
C PRO A 13 -11.06 -22.72 -10.63
N ARG A 14 -9.73 -22.88 -10.60
CA ARG A 14 -8.80 -21.75 -10.70
C ARG A 14 -8.93 -21.13 -12.10
N PRO A 15 -8.91 -19.79 -12.23
CA PRO A 15 -8.90 -19.17 -13.55
C PRO A 15 -7.61 -19.52 -14.31
N ASP A 16 -7.71 -19.70 -15.62
CA ASP A 16 -6.54 -19.95 -16.48
C ASP A 16 -5.65 -18.70 -16.63
N PHE A 17 -6.27 -17.52 -16.53
CA PHE A 17 -5.62 -16.23 -16.71
C PHE A 17 -6.04 -15.23 -15.63
N VAL A 18 -5.10 -14.37 -15.25
CA VAL A 18 -5.33 -13.23 -14.36
C VAL A 18 -4.69 -12.01 -15.01
N GLN A 19 -5.38 -10.87 -14.97
CA GLN A 19 -4.89 -9.61 -15.48
C GLN A 19 -4.70 -8.62 -14.34
N PHE A 20 -3.53 -8.00 -14.29
CA PHE A 20 -3.30 -6.78 -13.53
C PHE A 20 -3.65 -5.58 -14.41
N ILE A 21 -4.63 -4.80 -13.97
CA ILE A 21 -5.05 -3.52 -14.56
C ILE A 21 -4.60 -2.46 -13.54
N THR A 22 -3.58 -1.63 -13.83
CA THR A 22 -2.75 -1.56 -15.06
C THR A 22 -1.25 -1.52 -14.78
N PHE A 23 -0.44 -1.61 -15.83
CA PHE A 23 1.00 -1.41 -15.68
C PHE A 23 1.34 0.06 -15.43
N ASN A 24 0.78 1.01 -16.18
CA ASN A 24 1.25 2.40 -16.19
C ASN A 24 0.14 3.46 -16.36
N ASP A 25 -1.10 3.17 -15.98
CA ASP A 25 -2.18 4.16 -16.00
C ASP A 25 -2.12 5.05 -14.75
N GLY A 26 -1.32 6.12 -14.86
CA GLY A 26 -1.09 7.11 -13.80
C GLY A 26 -2.36 7.84 -13.35
N PRO A 27 -3.13 8.45 -14.27
CA PRO A 27 -4.34 9.20 -13.92
C PRO A 27 -5.38 8.42 -13.12
N GLU A 28 -5.47 7.10 -13.30
CA GLU A 28 -6.40 6.23 -12.55
C GLU A 28 -5.81 5.64 -11.26
N ALA A 29 -4.59 6.03 -10.86
CA ALA A 29 -3.98 5.73 -9.55
C ALA A 29 -3.79 4.23 -9.23
N HIS A 30 -3.93 3.33 -10.22
CA HIS A 30 -3.85 1.88 -10.04
C HIS A 30 -2.71 1.19 -10.80
N TYR A 31 -1.72 1.97 -11.25
CA TYR A 31 -0.51 1.45 -11.87
C TYR A 31 0.38 0.71 -10.86
N ILE A 32 1.13 -0.28 -11.34
CA ILE A 32 2.14 -1.02 -10.57
C ILE A 32 3.55 -0.92 -11.20
N GLY A 33 3.65 -0.32 -12.38
CA GLY A 33 4.85 -0.14 -13.17
C GLY A 33 5.32 1.31 -13.19
N ASN A 34 6.32 1.58 -14.01
CA ASN A 34 6.81 2.95 -14.18
C ASN A 34 5.77 3.81 -14.88
N PHE A 35 5.67 5.06 -14.45
CA PHE A 35 4.88 6.08 -15.11
C PHE A 35 5.79 7.07 -15.85
N TRP A 36 5.43 7.36 -17.08
CA TRP A 36 6.09 8.36 -17.91
C TRP A 36 5.10 9.48 -18.21
N PRO A 37 5.43 10.76 -17.94
CA PRO A 37 4.52 11.88 -18.15
C PRO A 37 3.94 11.97 -19.58
N GLU A 38 4.69 11.50 -20.58
CA GLU A 38 4.26 11.48 -21.98
C GLU A 38 3.11 10.50 -22.27
N ALA A 39 2.80 9.60 -21.33
CA ALA A 39 1.73 8.61 -21.46
C ALA A 39 0.33 9.18 -21.18
N THR A 40 0.20 10.46 -20.82
CA THR A 40 -1.07 11.12 -20.57
C THR A 40 -1.15 12.49 -21.26
N SER A 41 -2.34 12.87 -21.68
CA SER A 41 -2.64 14.24 -22.15
C SER A 41 -3.05 15.18 -21.02
N ASP A 42 -3.13 14.68 -19.78
CA ASP A 42 -3.40 15.52 -18.61
C ASP A 42 -2.16 16.32 -18.22
N GLY A 43 -2.21 17.64 -18.45
CA GLY A 43 -1.14 18.56 -18.12
C GLY A 43 -0.87 18.71 -16.62
N ALA A 44 -1.79 18.25 -15.75
CA ALA A 44 -1.65 18.30 -14.30
C ALA A 44 -1.18 16.97 -13.69
N SER A 45 -0.97 15.91 -14.48
CA SER A 45 -0.65 14.58 -13.97
C SER A 45 0.62 14.58 -13.11
N SER A 46 1.58 15.45 -13.40
CA SER A 46 2.81 15.57 -12.62
C SER A 46 2.57 15.93 -11.15
N LEU A 47 1.43 16.52 -10.78
CA LEU A 47 1.09 16.86 -9.40
C LEU A 47 0.72 15.64 -8.56
N TYR A 48 0.22 14.58 -9.19
CA TYR A 48 -0.39 13.45 -8.49
C TYR A 48 -0.01 12.06 -9.03
N ALA A 49 0.65 11.98 -10.17
CA ALA A 49 1.12 10.76 -10.82
C ALA A 49 2.52 11.02 -11.39
N ASN A 50 3.55 10.68 -10.62
CA ASN A 50 4.97 10.75 -11.02
C ASN A 50 5.78 9.74 -10.20
N MET A 51 6.99 9.41 -10.65
CA MET A 51 7.84 8.40 -9.97
C MET A 51 8.60 8.95 -8.75
N ASP A 52 8.70 10.26 -8.58
CA ASP A 52 9.50 10.88 -7.51
C ASP A 52 8.72 10.98 -6.18
N GLN A 53 7.42 11.25 -6.28
CA GLN A 53 6.51 11.45 -5.16
C GLN A 53 5.41 10.39 -5.10
N TRP A 54 4.97 9.84 -6.23
CA TRP A 54 3.82 8.94 -6.31
C TRP A 54 4.19 7.55 -6.83
N SER A 55 5.40 7.07 -6.56
CA SER A 55 5.76 5.71 -6.97
C SER A 55 4.86 4.67 -6.30
N HIS A 56 4.41 3.68 -7.08
CA HIS A 56 3.64 2.52 -6.60
C HIS A 56 4.47 1.25 -6.49
N ASP A 57 5.80 1.39 -6.54
CA ASP A 57 6.73 0.27 -6.60
C ASP A 57 6.63 -0.67 -5.38
N GLY A 58 6.21 -0.15 -4.22
CA GLY A 58 6.01 -0.96 -3.02
C GLY A 58 4.99 -2.09 -3.18
N TRP A 59 4.09 -2.03 -4.17
CA TRP A 59 3.20 -3.16 -4.47
C TRP A 59 3.87 -4.28 -5.28
N ARG A 60 4.99 -4.03 -5.95
CA ARG A 60 5.63 -5.01 -6.85
C ARG A 60 6.08 -6.29 -6.14
N PRO A 61 6.67 -6.27 -4.93
CA PRO A 61 6.98 -7.50 -4.20
C PRO A 61 5.74 -8.37 -3.97
N LEU A 62 4.61 -7.76 -3.59
CA LEU A 62 3.33 -8.46 -3.38
C LEU A 62 2.82 -9.09 -4.69
N VAL A 63 2.92 -8.37 -5.81
CA VAL A 63 2.58 -8.89 -7.14
C VAL A 63 3.48 -10.07 -7.53
N LYS A 64 4.79 -9.98 -7.27
CA LYS A 64 5.75 -11.06 -7.55
C LYS A 64 5.39 -12.32 -6.75
N SER A 65 5.15 -12.20 -5.45
CA SER A 65 4.72 -13.30 -4.58
C SER A 65 3.38 -13.91 -5.03
N PHE A 66 2.40 -13.09 -5.40
CA PHE A 66 1.13 -13.57 -5.93
C PHE A 66 1.32 -14.37 -7.24
N ASN A 67 2.16 -13.88 -8.14
CA ASN A 67 2.44 -14.56 -9.41
C ASN A 67 3.06 -15.94 -9.20
N GLU A 68 3.97 -16.09 -8.23
CA GLU A 68 4.57 -17.37 -7.86
C GLU A 68 3.53 -18.34 -7.28
N ALA A 69 2.69 -17.89 -6.35
CA ALA A 69 1.61 -18.69 -5.79
C ALA A 69 0.55 -19.10 -6.84
N PHE A 70 0.18 -18.17 -7.72
CA PHE A 70 -0.79 -18.44 -8.78
C PHE A 70 -0.28 -19.49 -9.77
N LYS A 71 0.97 -19.35 -10.25
CA LYS A 71 1.60 -20.27 -11.20
C LYS A 71 1.87 -21.66 -10.61
N SER A 72 2.08 -21.76 -9.31
CA SER A 72 2.40 -23.03 -8.64
C SER A 72 1.19 -23.83 -8.15
N GLY A 73 -0.04 -23.33 -8.32
CA GLY A 73 -1.20 -24.02 -7.75
C GLY A 73 -1.44 -23.72 -6.26
N ALA A 74 -0.71 -22.77 -5.67
CA ALA A 74 -0.72 -22.50 -4.24
C ALA A 74 -1.85 -21.55 -3.81
N THR A 75 -2.04 -21.39 -2.50
CA THR A 75 -3.05 -20.51 -1.89
C THR A 75 -2.40 -19.28 -1.25
N ALA A 76 -3.21 -18.38 -0.69
CA ALA A 76 -2.72 -17.19 0.00
C ALA A 76 -1.84 -17.51 1.23
N SER A 77 -2.06 -18.64 1.91
CA SER A 77 -1.21 -19.07 3.04
C SER A 77 0.16 -19.60 2.61
N ASP A 78 0.31 -19.93 1.33
CA ASP A 78 1.55 -20.46 0.76
C ASP A 78 2.38 -19.36 0.07
N MET A 79 1.87 -18.13 0.01
CA MET A 79 2.61 -17.00 -0.54
C MET A 79 3.92 -16.81 0.23
N GLY A 80 5.04 -16.76 -0.48
CA GLY A 80 6.37 -16.60 0.10
C GLY A 80 7.01 -15.27 -0.25
N THR A 81 8.18 -15.02 0.33
CA THR A 81 9.02 -13.87 -0.02
C THR A 81 9.93 -14.22 -1.19
N PRO A 82 9.87 -13.50 -2.33
CA PRO A 82 10.62 -13.88 -3.51
C PRO A 82 12.15 -13.78 -3.39
N ASP A 83 12.66 -12.96 -2.45
CA ASP A 83 14.08 -12.64 -2.30
C ASP A 83 14.67 -13.16 -0.97
N GLY A 84 13.96 -14.05 -0.27
CA GLY A 84 14.41 -14.69 0.97
C GLY A 84 14.45 -13.80 2.22
N THR A 85 13.78 -12.64 2.17
CA THR A 85 13.53 -11.81 3.36
C THR A 85 12.54 -12.51 4.29
N VAL A 86 12.46 -12.10 5.56
CA VAL A 86 11.47 -12.70 6.49
C VAL A 86 10.03 -12.31 6.13
N ALA A 87 9.86 -11.12 5.56
CA ALA A 87 8.60 -10.60 5.09
C ALA A 87 8.80 -9.66 3.89
N ILE A 88 7.73 -9.47 3.11
CA ILE A 88 7.58 -8.40 2.12
C ILE A 88 6.22 -7.73 2.33
N GLY A 89 6.03 -6.52 1.85
CA GLY A 89 4.75 -5.85 2.02
C GLY A 89 4.76 -4.39 1.59
N ALA A 90 3.63 -3.74 1.84
CA ALA A 90 3.49 -2.30 1.68
C ALA A 90 2.38 -1.75 2.57
N ALA A 91 2.49 -0.46 2.87
CA ALA A 91 1.40 0.36 3.38
C ALA A 91 0.99 1.39 2.33
N TRP A 92 -0.29 1.75 2.27
CA TRP A 92 -0.76 2.80 1.38
C TRP A 92 -1.92 3.61 1.94
N TYR A 93 -1.93 4.89 1.61
CA TYR A 93 -2.86 5.88 2.16
C TYR A 93 -3.03 7.08 1.23
N LYS A 94 -4.14 7.81 1.35
CA LYS A 94 -4.32 9.11 0.68
C LYS A 94 -3.63 10.20 1.50
N THR A 95 -3.14 11.24 0.85
CA THR A 95 -2.41 12.30 1.56
C THR A 95 -3.28 13.46 2.03
N ILE A 96 -4.56 13.47 1.68
CA ILE A 96 -5.54 14.43 2.14
C ILE A 96 -6.65 13.68 2.88
N LEU A 97 -7.21 14.32 3.91
CA LEU A 97 -8.31 13.76 4.67
C LEU A 97 -9.64 14.04 3.96
N VAL A 98 -10.34 12.97 3.58
CA VAL A 98 -11.54 13.02 2.71
C VAL A 98 -12.67 13.84 3.33
N ASP A 99 -12.80 13.80 4.65
CA ASP A 99 -13.83 14.45 5.43
C ASP A 99 -13.58 15.93 5.72
N SER A 100 -12.33 16.40 5.68
CA SER A 100 -11.96 17.76 6.07
C SER A 100 -11.29 18.61 4.98
N VAL A 101 -10.77 17.99 3.92
CA VAL A 101 -10.04 18.73 2.88
C VAL A 101 -10.97 19.62 2.06
N ASP A 102 -10.53 20.84 1.82
CA ASP A 102 -11.11 21.78 0.86
C ASP A 102 -10.01 22.31 -0.06
N CYS A 103 -10.26 22.27 -1.36
CA CYS A 103 -9.35 22.74 -2.40
C CYS A 103 -10.02 23.90 -3.14
N ASP A 104 -9.78 25.14 -2.69
CA ASP A 104 -10.44 26.35 -3.20
C ASP A 104 -10.43 26.52 -4.73
N ASN A 105 -9.41 25.97 -5.40
CA ASN A 105 -9.17 26.13 -6.84
C ASN A 105 -9.53 24.89 -7.68
N ASP A 106 -10.14 23.87 -7.07
CA ASP A 106 -10.51 22.62 -7.75
C ASP A 106 -11.96 22.22 -7.45
N THR A 107 -12.58 21.48 -8.38
CA THR A 107 -13.93 20.96 -8.19
C THR A 107 -13.85 19.56 -7.61
N LYS A 108 -14.44 19.36 -6.41
CA LYS A 108 -14.50 18.04 -5.77
C LYS A 108 -15.08 17.00 -6.74
N PRO A 109 -14.33 15.94 -7.09
CA PRO A 109 -14.81 14.89 -7.99
C PRO A 109 -16.02 14.14 -7.43
N GLU A 110 -16.90 13.66 -8.31
CA GLU A 110 -17.99 12.79 -7.90
C GLU A 110 -17.44 11.51 -7.23
N GLY A 111 -18.03 11.13 -6.11
CA GLY A 111 -17.60 9.97 -5.35
C GLY A 111 -16.35 10.18 -4.49
N PHE A 112 -15.77 11.38 -4.44
CA PHE A 112 -14.63 11.68 -3.55
C PHE A 112 -14.94 11.33 -2.08
N ASP A 113 -16.16 11.65 -1.62
CA ASP A 113 -16.63 11.38 -0.26
C ASP A 113 -16.87 9.87 0.03
N GLN A 114 -16.74 9.00 -0.99
CA GLN A 114 -16.73 7.54 -0.79
C GLN A 114 -15.34 7.02 -0.36
N GLY A 115 -14.33 7.88 -0.42
CA GLY A 115 -13.01 7.58 0.12
C GLY A 115 -13.04 7.45 1.64
N THR A 116 -12.11 6.66 2.18
CA THR A 116 -11.94 6.48 3.62
C THR A 116 -10.59 7.03 4.06
N ASN A 117 -10.55 7.64 5.24
CA ASN A 117 -9.31 8.04 5.93
C ASN A 117 -8.64 6.81 6.56
N ALA A 118 -8.13 5.93 5.71
CA ALA A 118 -7.58 4.65 6.12
C ALA A 118 -6.11 4.51 5.70
N LEU A 119 -5.30 3.97 6.62
CA LEU A 119 -4.01 3.36 6.29
C LEU A 119 -4.27 1.89 5.97
N HIS A 120 -4.10 1.53 4.71
CA HIS A 120 -4.20 0.15 4.24
C HIS A 120 -2.83 -0.50 4.24
N TRP A 121 -2.79 -1.83 4.39
CA TRP A 121 -1.53 -2.56 4.41
C TRP A 121 -1.69 -4.00 3.93
N ALA A 122 -0.58 -4.57 3.50
CA ALA A 122 -0.44 -6.00 3.27
C ALA A 122 0.99 -6.46 3.55
N VAL A 123 1.10 -7.64 4.17
CA VAL A 123 2.36 -8.29 4.53
C VAL A 123 2.28 -9.75 4.15
N VAL A 124 3.27 -10.24 3.40
CA VAL A 124 3.51 -11.67 3.22
C VAL A 124 4.63 -12.05 4.18
N LEU A 125 4.32 -12.91 5.14
CA LEU A 125 5.31 -13.51 6.04
C LEU A 125 5.79 -14.81 5.41
N ASP A 126 7.11 -15.03 5.33
CA ASP A 126 7.66 -16.27 4.77
C ASP A 126 7.05 -17.49 5.52
N PRO A 127 6.48 -18.49 4.82
CA PRO A 127 5.94 -19.70 5.46
C PRO A 127 6.95 -20.49 6.32
N LYS A 128 8.25 -20.24 6.17
CA LYS A 128 9.33 -20.80 6.99
C LYS A 128 9.65 -19.97 8.23
N ALA A 129 9.10 -18.77 8.36
CA ALA A 129 9.26 -17.94 9.55
C ALA A 129 8.66 -18.64 10.77
N GLU A 130 9.28 -18.44 11.94
CA GLU A 130 8.73 -18.93 13.20
C GLU A 130 7.41 -18.22 13.56
N SER A 131 6.61 -18.83 14.42
CA SER A 131 5.38 -18.21 14.90
C SER A 131 5.65 -17.07 15.88
N GLY A 132 4.78 -16.06 15.92
CA GLY A 132 4.83 -14.99 16.92
C GLY A 132 5.15 -13.61 16.37
N TYR A 133 5.33 -13.49 15.05
CA TYR A 133 5.44 -12.18 14.40
C TYR A 133 4.15 -11.38 14.57
N THR A 134 4.32 -10.07 14.74
CA THR A 134 3.20 -9.13 14.86
C THR A 134 3.43 -7.90 13.99
N LEU A 135 2.35 -7.22 13.64
CA LEU A 135 2.36 -5.97 12.90
C LEU A 135 1.77 -4.87 13.77
N THR A 136 2.55 -3.83 14.02
CA THR A 136 2.05 -2.56 14.54
C THR A 136 1.65 -1.68 13.36
N VAL A 137 0.41 -1.20 13.36
CA VAL A 137 -0.09 -0.20 12.41
C VAL A 137 -0.27 1.10 13.19
N ALA A 138 0.59 2.07 12.98
CA ALA A 138 0.55 3.32 13.72
C ALA A 138 -0.28 4.37 12.97
N GLY A 139 -1.39 4.75 13.61
CA GLY A 139 -2.27 5.85 13.20
C GLY A 139 -2.67 6.67 14.43
N ASP A 140 -3.94 7.08 14.52
CA ASP A 140 -4.51 7.64 15.76
C ASP A 140 -4.68 6.58 16.86
N LYS A 141 -4.90 5.32 16.48
CA LYS A 141 -4.93 4.16 17.37
C LYS A 141 -3.96 3.12 16.84
N ALA A 142 -2.87 2.90 17.55
CA ALA A 142 -1.95 1.82 17.22
C ALA A 142 -2.70 0.48 17.31
N GLN A 143 -2.69 -0.29 16.23
CA GLN A 143 -3.24 -1.64 16.19
C GLN A 143 -2.09 -2.65 16.18
N ASN A 144 -2.19 -3.67 17.02
CA ASN A 144 -1.26 -4.79 16.98
C ASN A 144 -1.96 -6.02 16.39
N VAL A 145 -1.45 -6.52 15.27
CA VAL A 145 -2.06 -7.60 14.50
C VAL A 145 -1.11 -8.81 14.49
N PRO A 146 -1.53 -9.97 15.01
CA PRO A 146 -0.76 -11.20 14.85
C PRO A 146 -0.63 -11.58 13.37
N LEU A 147 0.59 -11.84 12.91
CA LEU A 147 0.84 -12.29 11.54
C LEU A 147 0.83 -13.81 11.46
N LYS A 148 0.22 -14.35 10.40
CA LYS A 148 0.30 -15.77 10.02
C LYS A 148 1.21 -15.94 8.80
N ALA A 149 1.67 -17.16 8.55
CA ALA A 149 2.36 -17.52 7.32
C ALA A 149 1.54 -17.13 6.07
N GLY A 150 2.23 -16.65 5.04
CA GLY A 150 1.61 -16.18 3.81
C GLY A 150 1.02 -14.79 3.93
N LEU A 151 -0.05 -14.53 3.17
CA LEU A 151 -0.64 -13.21 3.01
C LEU A 151 -1.48 -12.79 4.23
N ASN A 152 -1.17 -11.60 4.74
CA ASN A 152 -1.90 -10.83 5.75
C ASN A 152 -2.24 -9.47 5.15
N TYR A 153 -3.43 -8.93 5.43
CA TYR A 153 -3.82 -7.60 4.97
C TYR A 153 -4.93 -7.03 5.82
N GLY A 154 -5.07 -5.70 5.79
CA GLY A 154 -6.11 -4.99 6.53
C GLY A 154 -6.08 -3.49 6.27
N SER A 155 -6.90 -2.78 7.03
CA SER A 155 -6.95 -1.33 7.09
C SER A 155 -7.17 -0.86 8.51
N SER A 156 -6.71 0.36 8.81
CA SER A 156 -7.15 1.10 9.99
C SER A 156 -8.24 2.09 9.56
N ASP A 157 -9.49 1.64 9.60
CA ASP A 157 -10.63 2.51 9.29
C ASP A 157 -10.67 3.66 10.31
N ASP A 158 -10.80 4.89 9.81
CA ASP A 158 -10.65 6.16 10.57
C ASP A 158 -9.31 6.30 11.33
N GLY A 159 -8.28 5.58 10.87
CA GLY A 159 -6.98 5.52 11.52
C GLY A 159 -5.95 6.51 10.97
N LEU A 160 -6.23 7.14 9.83
CA LEU A 160 -5.32 8.06 9.17
C LEU A 160 -5.35 9.44 9.84
N LYS A 161 -4.18 9.97 10.19
CA LYS A 161 -4.01 11.29 10.80
C LYS A 161 -2.99 12.12 10.04
N ALA A 162 -2.99 13.43 10.27
CA ALA A 162 -1.99 14.32 9.70
C ALA A 162 -0.55 13.92 10.10
N GLY A 163 0.40 14.10 9.18
CA GLY A 163 1.80 13.76 9.34
C GLY A 163 2.18 12.36 8.84
N ALA A 164 3.23 11.81 9.43
CA ALA A 164 3.83 10.55 9.00
C ALA A 164 2.99 9.33 9.36
N GLN A 165 2.93 8.38 8.42
CA GLN A 165 2.33 7.06 8.63
C GLN A 165 3.42 6.01 8.74
N ILE A 166 3.20 4.97 9.56
CA ILE A 166 4.13 3.86 9.68
C ILE A 166 3.42 2.55 9.99
N ILE A 167 3.92 1.46 9.40
CA ILE A 167 3.70 0.10 9.91
C ILE A 167 5.03 -0.54 10.27
N GLU A 168 5.03 -1.40 11.28
CA GLU A 168 6.23 -2.08 11.80
C GLU A 168 5.96 -3.57 11.99
N VAL A 169 6.79 -4.42 11.40
CA VAL A 169 6.78 -5.85 11.67
C VAL A 169 7.76 -6.13 12.81
N HIS A 170 7.25 -6.78 13.85
CA HIS A 170 8.03 -7.22 15.00
C HIS A 170 8.24 -8.73 14.95
N ASP A 171 9.47 -9.17 15.25
CA ASP A 171 9.77 -10.58 15.49
C ASP A 171 9.22 -11.05 16.85
N PRO A 172 9.27 -12.36 17.16
CA PRO A 172 8.79 -12.89 18.43
C PRO A 172 9.52 -12.37 19.68
N SER A 173 10.71 -11.78 19.53
CA SER A 173 11.42 -11.10 20.62
C SER A 173 10.91 -9.68 20.87
N GLY A 174 10.05 -9.16 19.98
CA GLY A 174 9.51 -7.81 19.99
C GLY A 174 10.34 -6.79 19.22
N ALA A 175 11.44 -7.21 18.58
CA ALA A 175 12.30 -6.32 17.82
C ALA A 175 11.65 -5.98 16.46
N VAL A 176 11.67 -4.69 16.10
CA VAL A 176 11.27 -4.25 14.76
C VAL A 176 12.28 -4.77 13.74
N VAL A 177 11.79 -5.61 12.81
CA VAL A 177 12.60 -6.21 11.75
C VAL A 177 12.35 -5.60 10.38
N MET A 178 11.17 -5.02 10.16
CA MET A 178 10.81 -4.34 8.91
C MET A 178 9.87 -3.17 9.20
N THR A 179 9.95 -2.09 8.42
CA THR A 179 9.03 -0.95 8.49
C THR A 179 8.62 -0.46 7.11
N ALA A 180 7.45 0.19 7.02
CA ALA A 180 7.08 1.01 5.87
C ALA A 180 6.74 2.41 6.37
N THR A 181 7.60 3.38 6.03
CA THR A 181 7.50 4.82 6.38
C THR A 181 8.23 5.66 5.31
N GLY A 182 8.04 6.98 5.28
CA GLY A 182 8.83 7.89 4.42
C GLY A 182 8.12 8.38 3.15
N GLY A 183 6.83 8.10 2.98
CA GLY A 183 5.99 8.70 1.93
C GLY A 183 5.70 10.19 2.17
N MET A 184 4.82 10.79 1.38
CA MET A 184 4.36 12.17 1.63
C MET A 184 3.55 12.27 2.93
N CYS A 185 3.67 13.38 3.64
CA CYS A 185 2.90 13.62 4.87
C CYS A 185 1.41 13.74 4.56
N VAL A 186 0.56 13.18 5.42
CA VAL A 186 -0.89 13.45 5.35
C VAL A 186 -1.13 14.89 5.79
N SER A 187 -1.88 15.64 5.00
CA SER A 187 -2.25 17.03 5.28
C SER A 187 -3.74 17.15 5.62
N THR A 188 -4.05 18.07 6.52
CA THR A 188 -5.42 18.56 6.76
C THR A 188 -5.85 19.61 5.75
N GLU A 189 -4.92 20.11 4.94
CA GLU A 189 -5.13 21.13 3.90
C GLU A 189 -5.07 20.49 2.50
N CYS A 190 -5.15 21.32 1.45
CA CYS A 190 -5.03 20.90 0.05
C CYS A 190 -3.70 21.37 -0.59
N PRO A 191 -2.56 20.78 -0.24
CA PRO A 191 -1.24 21.28 -0.63
C PRO A 191 -0.96 21.20 -2.14
N SER A 192 -1.50 20.19 -2.83
CA SER A 192 -1.40 20.07 -4.29
C SER A 192 -2.37 20.98 -5.06
N GLY A 193 -3.26 21.70 -4.36
CA GLY A 193 -4.31 22.52 -4.95
C GLY A 193 -5.41 21.74 -5.68
N ILE A 194 -5.42 20.41 -5.58
CA ILE A 194 -6.36 19.50 -6.22
C ILE A 194 -6.82 18.40 -5.26
N TYR A 195 -8.00 17.83 -5.49
CA TYR A 195 -8.55 16.69 -4.75
C TYR A 195 -7.85 15.36 -5.13
N ASN A 196 -6.55 15.26 -4.79
CA ASN A 196 -5.73 14.11 -5.14
C ASN A 196 -6.16 12.85 -4.37
N SER A 197 -6.68 11.87 -5.12
CA SER A 197 -7.04 10.55 -4.59
C SER A 197 -6.01 9.45 -4.88
N ASN A 198 -4.86 9.79 -5.46
CA ASN A 198 -3.79 8.83 -5.65
C ASN A 198 -3.19 8.41 -4.30
N TYR A 199 -2.75 7.16 -4.23
CA TYR A 199 -2.18 6.61 -3.02
C TYR A 199 -0.70 6.93 -2.94
N GLN A 200 -0.24 7.27 -1.73
CA GLN A 200 1.13 7.02 -1.36
C GLN A 200 1.26 5.52 -1.10
N VAL A 201 2.23 4.87 -1.77
CA VAL A 201 2.51 3.45 -1.57
C VAL A 201 3.93 3.32 -1.06
N VAL A 202 4.07 2.87 0.18
CA VAL A 202 5.35 2.76 0.87
C VAL A 202 5.68 1.29 1.05
N GLU A 203 6.83 0.88 0.50
CA GLU A 203 7.32 -0.49 0.61
C GLU A 203 7.75 -0.83 2.03
N LEU A 204 7.52 -2.08 2.42
CA LEU A 204 8.06 -2.65 3.65
C LEU A 204 9.53 -3.03 3.43
N THR A 205 10.45 -2.38 4.17
CA THR A 205 11.90 -2.61 4.07
C THR A 205 12.51 -2.88 5.44
N ALA A 206 13.73 -3.43 5.48
CA ALA A 206 14.47 -3.61 6.74
C ALA A 206 15.04 -2.29 7.31
N GLU A 207 14.86 -1.17 6.59
CA GLU A 207 15.37 0.15 6.93
C GLU A 207 14.26 1.04 7.51
N GLY A 208 14.64 2.05 8.32
CA GLY A 208 13.71 2.93 9.00
C GLY A 208 13.24 2.36 10.35
N LYS A 209 13.34 3.15 11.43
CA LYS A 209 12.83 2.78 12.76
C LYS A 209 11.90 3.83 13.35
N SER A 210 11.68 4.93 12.64
CA SER A 210 10.89 6.05 13.15
C SER A 210 9.98 6.54 12.04
N ALA A 211 8.74 6.86 12.42
CA ALA A 211 7.80 7.52 11.54
C ALA A 211 8.43 8.79 10.94
N SER A 212 8.38 8.89 9.61
CA SER A 212 8.91 10.01 8.84
C SER A 212 8.09 10.18 7.56
N CYS A 213 8.05 11.39 7.04
CA CYS A 213 7.41 11.69 5.77
C CYS A 213 8.07 12.91 5.10
N LYS A 214 7.84 13.06 3.80
CA LYS A 214 8.22 14.25 3.03
C LYS A 214 7.11 15.30 3.16
N GLU A 215 7.50 16.52 3.52
CA GLU A 215 6.60 17.66 3.54
C GLU A 215 6.22 18.10 2.11
N TRP A 216 5.14 18.87 2.02
CA TRP A 216 4.57 19.40 0.77
C TRP A 216 5.33 20.59 0.19
#